data_AF-A0A373VTZ0-F1
#
_entry.id   AF-A0A373VTZ0-F1
#
_cell.length_a   1.000
_cell.length_b   1.000
_cell.length_c   1.000
_cell.angle_alpha   90.00
_cell.angle_beta   90.00
_cell.angle_gamma   90.00
#
_symmetry.space_group_name_H-M   'P 1'
#
loop_
_entity.id
_entity.type
_entity.pdbx_description
1 polymer ?
#
loop_
_entity_poly.entity_id
_entity_poly.type
_entity_poly.pdbx_seq_one_letter_code
_entity_poly.pdbx_strand_id
1 'polypeptide(L)'
;MNKCKILQEYATMVEKIREFQQKGLDLDLSIEEAIEYCLTHEVLKEFLLEHKSEVTDMLRMEYDEAKTLESYLEKGQEIGREEGEIIGEKRGKVIGEMKTKVSLICRNLSVGIAAEQIAEFMGEDISFVRKVCDEIGDNPEKCDVDEVVEKLIKG
;
A
#
# COMPACT_ATOMS: atom_id res chain seq x y z
N MET A 1 -12.61 -13.78 44.24
CA MET A 1 -12.38 -12.34 44.01
C MET A 1 -10.94 -11.97 43.65
N ASN A 2 -9.95 -12.88 43.69
CA ASN A 2 -8.53 -12.54 43.44
C ASN A 2 -8.13 -12.34 41.97
N LYS A 3 -8.87 -12.89 40.99
CA LYS A 3 -8.52 -12.76 39.56
C LYS A 3 -8.60 -11.31 39.06
N CYS A 4 -9.55 -10.52 39.55
CA CYS A 4 -9.65 -9.10 39.20
C CYS A 4 -8.50 -8.27 39.78
N LYS A 5 -8.02 -8.60 40.97
CA LYS A 5 -6.93 -7.88 41.63
C LYS A 5 -5.60 -8.09 40.88
N ILE A 6 -5.28 -9.33 40.54
CA ILE A 6 -4.06 -9.65 39.77
C ILE A 6 -4.10 -9.00 38.38
N LEU A 7 -5.24 -9.04 37.69
CA LEU A 7 -5.39 -8.36 36.39
C LEU A 7 -5.27 -6.84 36.50
N GLN A 8 -5.77 -6.23 37.57
CA GLN A 8 -5.60 -4.80 37.84
C GLN A 8 -4.14 -4.45 38.09
N GLU A 9 -3.43 -5.24 38.91
CA GLU A 9 -2.02 -5.02 39.20
C GLU A 9 -1.13 -5.21 37.95
N TYR A 10 -1.46 -6.17 37.09
CA TYR A 10 -0.81 -6.31 35.78
C TYR A 10 -1.09 -5.11 34.86
N ALA A 11 -2.33 -4.62 34.81
CA ALA A 11 -2.67 -3.43 34.04
C ALA A 11 -1.88 -2.20 34.51
N THR A 12 -1.69 -2.04 35.82
CA THR A 12 -0.84 -0.99 36.40
C THR A 12 0.61 -1.11 35.93
N MET A 13 1.17 -2.32 35.89
CA MET A 13 2.53 -2.54 35.39
C MET A 13 2.68 -2.12 33.92
N VAL A 14 1.73 -2.52 33.07
CA VAL A 14 1.72 -2.14 31.64
C VAL A 14 1.55 -0.63 31.47
N GLU A 15 0.71 0.02 32.27
CA GLU A 15 0.56 1.47 32.27
C GLU A 15 1.87 2.18 32.63
N LYS A 16 2.62 1.67 33.62
CA LYS A 16 3.95 2.22 33.96
C LYS A 16 4.98 2.06 32.86
N ILE A 17 5.03 0.91 32.18
CA ILE A 17 5.91 0.74 31.01
C ILE A 17 5.62 1.81 29.96
N ARG A 18 4.33 2.07 29.67
CA ARG A 18 3.91 3.11 28.72
C ARG A 18 4.28 4.52 29.19
N GLU A 19 4.08 4.84 30.48
CA GLU A 19 4.48 6.12 31.05
C GLU A 19 5.99 6.38 30.91
N PHE A 20 6.83 5.37 31.15
CA PHE A 20 8.28 5.50 31.02
C PHE A 20 8.74 5.66 29.57
N GLN A 21 8.13 4.92 28.62
CA GLN A 21 8.39 5.13 27.20
C GLN A 21 7.99 6.52 26.72
N GLN A 22 6.85 7.05 27.18
CA GLN A 22 6.42 8.41 26.85
C GLN A 22 7.36 9.49 27.40
N LYS A 23 8.10 9.19 28.47
CA LYS A 23 9.17 10.05 29.01
C LYS A 23 10.48 9.94 28.21
N GLY A 24 10.54 9.08 27.20
CA GLY A 24 11.67 8.90 26.31
C GLY A 24 12.66 7.82 26.72
N LEU A 25 12.32 6.96 27.68
CA LEU A 25 13.14 5.79 28.01
C LEU A 25 13.01 4.73 26.89
N ASP A 26 14.09 4.00 26.63
CA ASP A 26 14.01 2.81 25.78
C ASP A 26 13.14 1.72 26.43
N LEU A 27 12.79 0.69 25.65
CA LEU A 27 11.90 -0.38 26.10
C LEU A 27 12.47 -1.15 27.29
N ASP A 28 13.76 -1.46 27.27
CA ASP A 28 14.41 -2.25 28.32
C ASP A 28 14.42 -1.50 29.65
N LEU A 29 14.84 -0.24 29.64
CA LEU A 29 14.82 0.62 30.81
C LEU A 29 13.39 0.87 31.30
N SER A 30 12.42 1.01 30.38
CA SER A 30 11.00 1.19 30.76
C SER A 30 10.42 -0.04 31.46
N ILE A 31 10.81 -1.24 31.04
CA ILE A 31 10.41 -2.50 31.71
C ILE A 31 11.06 -2.59 33.08
N GLU A 32 12.37 -2.32 33.19
CA GLU A 32 13.09 -2.37 34.46
C GLU A 32 12.53 -1.39 35.49
N GLU A 33 12.29 -0.14 35.10
CA GLU A 33 11.70 0.90 35.96
C GLU A 33 10.26 0.56 36.36
N ALA A 34 9.47 -0.03 35.46
CA ALA A 34 8.11 -0.47 35.78
C ALA A 34 8.08 -1.63 36.77
N ILE A 35 9.01 -2.59 36.65
CA ILE A 35 9.13 -3.68 37.61
C ILE A 35 9.57 -3.16 38.98
N GLU A 36 10.55 -2.24 39.02
CA GLU A 36 10.99 -1.62 40.27
C GLU A 36 9.88 -0.81 40.95
N TYR A 37 9.10 -0.06 40.16
CA TYR A 37 7.89 0.61 40.66
C TYR A 37 6.89 -0.38 41.27
N CYS A 38 6.67 -1.52 40.62
CA CYS A 38 5.73 -2.53 41.11
C CYS A 38 6.21 -3.18 42.42
N LEU A 39 7.50 -3.49 42.52
CA LEU A 39 8.12 -4.03 43.74
C LEU A 39 8.02 -3.06 44.92
N THR A 40 8.25 -1.76 44.68
CA THR A 40 8.20 -0.70 45.70
C THR A 40 6.78 -0.38 46.16
N HIS A 41 5.78 -0.50 45.29
CA HIS A 41 4.37 -0.17 45.57
C HIS A 41 3.50 -1.40 45.89
N GLU A 42 4.12 -2.56 46.10
CA GLU A 42 3.46 -3.83 46.43
C GLU A 42 2.45 -4.32 45.37
N VAL A 43 2.71 -4.01 44.10
CA VAL A 43 1.93 -4.43 42.93
C VAL A 43 2.58 -5.67 42.34
N LEU A 44 1.87 -6.80 42.22
CA LEU A 44 2.42 -8.08 41.73
C LEU A 44 3.70 -8.54 42.47
N LYS A 45 3.98 -8.01 43.67
CA LYS A 45 5.29 -8.13 44.34
C LYS A 45 5.74 -9.57 44.53
N GLU A 46 4.88 -10.44 45.05
CA GLU A 46 5.21 -11.86 45.26
C GLU A 46 5.52 -12.57 43.95
N PHE A 47 4.73 -12.29 42.90
CA PHE A 47 4.89 -12.90 41.58
C PHE A 47 6.16 -12.41 40.86
N LEU A 48 6.42 -11.10 40.90
CA LEU A 48 7.61 -10.50 40.28
C LEU A 48 8.90 -10.89 40.99
N LEU A 49 8.89 -11.12 42.30
CA LEU A 49 10.08 -11.60 43.02
C LEU A 49 10.50 -13.00 42.57
N GLU A 50 9.54 -13.86 42.23
CA GLU A 50 9.79 -15.24 41.78
C GLU A 50 10.08 -15.32 40.28
N HIS A 51 9.36 -14.53 39.47
CA HIS A 51 9.37 -14.63 38.00
C HIS A 51 9.99 -13.43 37.28
N LYS A 52 10.80 -12.59 37.96
CA LYS A 52 11.34 -11.33 37.39
C LYS A 52 11.95 -11.52 36.00
N SER A 53 12.86 -12.48 35.84
CA SER A 53 13.56 -12.71 34.57
C SER A 53 12.60 -13.12 33.46
N GLU A 54 11.69 -14.05 33.74
CA GLU A 54 10.72 -14.56 32.76
C GLU A 54 9.76 -13.47 32.29
N VAL A 55 9.29 -12.63 33.23
CA VAL A 55 8.41 -11.50 32.92
C VAL A 55 9.14 -10.43 32.11
N THR A 56 10.38 -10.10 32.47
CA THR A 56 11.19 -9.15 31.68
C THR A 56 11.40 -9.63 30.26
N ASP A 57 11.80 -10.90 30.08
CA ASP A 57 12.06 -11.46 28.75
C ASP A 57 10.78 -11.56 27.92
N MET A 58 9.66 -11.96 28.54
CA MET A 58 8.36 -11.97 27.88
C MET A 58 7.93 -10.56 27.43
N LEU A 59 8.05 -9.55 28.30
CA LEU A 59 7.69 -8.17 27.98
C LEU A 59 8.57 -7.58 26.88
N ARG A 60 9.86 -7.94 26.84
CA ARG A 60 10.77 -7.56 25.76
C ARG A 60 10.29 -8.10 24.42
N MET A 61 9.93 -9.38 24.36
CA MET A 61 9.46 -10.02 23.14
C MET A 61 8.12 -9.44 22.66
N GLU A 62 7.11 -9.32 23.54
CA GLU A 62 5.79 -8.83 23.15
C GLU A 62 5.80 -7.37 22.65
N TYR A 63 6.63 -6.50 23.26
CA TYR A 63 6.75 -5.13 22.80
C TYR A 63 7.56 -4.99 21.51
N ASP A 64 8.50 -5.90 21.25
CA ASP A 64 9.20 -5.96 19.97
C ASP A 64 8.26 -6.42 18.84
N GLU A 65 7.30 -7.31 19.12
CA GLU A 65 6.27 -7.72 18.15
C GLU A 65 5.41 -6.54 17.67
N ALA A 66 5.03 -5.61 18.55
CA ALA A 66 4.24 -4.43 18.17
C ALA A 66 5.00 -3.51 17.20
N LYS A 67 6.29 -3.26 17.45
CA LYS A 67 7.17 -2.50 16.54
C LYS A 67 7.43 -3.26 15.24
N THR A 68 7.57 -4.57 15.33
CA THR A 68 7.78 -5.45 14.19
C THR A 68 6.57 -5.40 13.24
N LEU A 69 5.35 -5.42 13.79
CA LEU A 69 4.12 -5.27 13.02
C LEU A 69 4.04 -3.90 12.32
N GLU A 70 4.39 -2.82 13.01
CA GLU A 70 4.44 -1.47 12.42
C GLU A 70 5.44 -1.41 11.25
N SER A 71 6.63 -1.99 11.41
CA SER A 71 7.63 -2.09 10.34
C SER A 71 7.14 -2.89 9.13
N TYR A 72 6.39 -3.97 9.33
CA TYR A 72 5.80 -4.72 8.23
C TYR A 72 4.71 -3.94 7.49
N LEU A 73 3.90 -3.16 8.21
CA LEU A 73 2.89 -2.30 7.60
C LEU A 73 3.53 -1.20 6.76
N GLU A 74 4.57 -0.54 7.28
CA GLU A 74 5.30 0.52 6.57
C GLU A 74 5.95 -0.04 5.29
N LYS A 75 6.66 -1.17 5.38
CA LYS A 75 7.22 -1.85 4.19
C LYS A 75 6.16 -2.25 3.18
N GLY A 76 5.01 -2.74 3.65
CA GLY A 76 3.90 -3.08 2.78
C GLY A 76 3.35 -1.86 2.03
N GLN A 77 3.26 -0.71 2.69
CA GLN A 77 2.85 0.55 2.07
C GLN A 77 3.87 1.07 1.06
N GLU A 78 5.16 0.98 1.39
CA GLU A 78 6.25 1.37 0.50
C GLU A 78 6.27 0.51 -0.78
N ILE A 79 6.26 -0.82 -0.63
CA ILE A 79 6.21 -1.76 -1.75
C ILE A 79 4.97 -1.50 -2.60
N GLY A 80 3.79 -1.36 -1.97
CA GLY A 80 2.54 -1.10 -2.70
C GLY A 80 2.58 0.22 -3.48
N ARG A 81 3.24 1.25 -2.96
CA ARG A 81 3.42 2.53 -3.66
C ARG A 81 4.37 2.38 -4.85
N GLU A 82 5.53 1.75 -4.66
CA GLU A 82 6.50 1.53 -5.74
C GLU A 82 5.91 0.69 -6.87
N GLU A 83 5.27 -0.44 -6.54
CA GLU A 83 4.61 -1.28 -7.54
C GLU A 83 3.48 -0.53 -8.25
N GLY A 84 2.69 0.26 -7.51
CA GLY A 84 1.64 1.10 -8.07
C GLY A 84 2.15 2.13 -9.07
N GLU A 85 3.28 2.77 -8.77
CA GLU A 85 3.93 3.75 -9.66
C GLU A 85 4.45 3.08 -10.94
N ILE A 86 5.16 1.95 -10.82
CA ILE A 86 5.67 1.18 -11.96
C ILE A 86 4.52 0.70 -12.87
N ILE A 87 3.45 0.17 -12.28
CA ILE A 87 2.28 -0.29 -13.04
C ILE A 87 1.59 0.91 -13.71
N GLY A 88 1.44 2.01 -12.99
CA GLY A 88 0.84 3.25 -13.49
C GLY A 88 1.60 3.82 -14.68
N GLU A 89 2.93 3.92 -14.58
CA GLU A 89 3.78 4.42 -15.66
C GLU A 89 3.71 3.52 -16.90
N LYS A 90 3.84 2.20 -16.73
CA LYS A 90 3.74 1.24 -17.84
C LYS A 90 2.38 1.32 -18.54
N ARG A 91 1.28 1.36 -17.77
CA ARG A 91 -0.07 1.51 -18.33
C ARG A 91 -0.23 2.85 -19.04
N GLY A 92 0.23 3.93 -18.41
CA GLY A 92 0.17 5.27 -18.98
C GLY A 92 0.91 5.39 -20.31
N LYS A 93 2.09 4.78 -20.43
CA LYS A 93 2.87 4.75 -21.67
C LYS A 93 2.12 4.03 -22.79
N VAL A 94 1.60 2.83 -22.53
CA VAL A 94 0.84 2.04 -23.52
C VAL A 94 -0.42 2.79 -23.96
N ILE A 95 -1.16 3.38 -23.01
CA ILE A 95 -2.36 4.17 -23.30
C ILE A 95 -1.99 5.40 -24.14
N GLY A 96 -0.92 6.12 -23.80
CA GLY A 96 -0.46 7.29 -24.56
C GLY A 96 -0.05 6.96 -25.99
N GLU A 97 0.67 5.85 -26.19
CA GLU A 97 1.01 5.34 -27.52
C GLU A 97 -0.26 5.02 -28.33
N MET A 98 -1.23 4.34 -27.71
CA MET A 98 -2.51 4.01 -28.36
C MET A 98 -3.30 5.28 -28.74
N LYS A 99 -3.42 6.25 -27.83
CA LYS A 99 -4.09 7.53 -28.09
C LYS A 99 -3.44 8.26 -29.26
N THR A 100 -2.12 8.24 -29.35
CA THR A 100 -1.38 8.87 -30.47
C THR A 100 -1.73 8.19 -31.79
N LYS A 101 -1.73 6.85 -31.84
CA LYS A 101 -2.11 6.09 -33.04
C LYS A 101 -3.55 6.37 -33.46
N VAL A 102 -4.50 6.29 -32.52
CA VAL A 102 -5.92 6.56 -32.77
C VAL A 102 -6.13 7.99 -33.27
N SER A 103 -5.46 8.98 -32.68
CA SER A 103 -5.53 10.38 -33.12
C SER A 103 -5.06 10.55 -34.58
N LEU A 104 -3.98 9.87 -34.96
CA LEU A 104 -3.48 9.90 -36.34
C LEU A 104 -4.44 9.22 -37.31
N ILE A 105 -5.04 8.09 -36.91
CA ILE A 105 -6.07 7.41 -37.70
C ILE A 105 -7.30 8.30 -37.88
N CYS A 106 -7.83 8.91 -36.81
CA CYS A 106 -8.96 9.86 -36.88
C CYS A 106 -8.66 11.01 -37.85
N ARG A 107 -7.45 11.61 -37.78
CA ARG A 107 -7.04 12.70 -38.68
C ARG A 107 -6.91 12.26 -40.13
N ASN A 108 -6.37 11.07 -40.40
CA ASN A 108 -6.19 10.59 -41.77
C ASN A 108 -7.54 10.17 -42.39
N LEU A 109 -8.45 9.61 -41.60
CA LEU A 109 -9.81 9.30 -42.04
C LEU A 109 -10.63 10.57 -42.34
N SER A 110 -10.49 11.63 -41.55
CA SER A 110 -11.23 12.88 -41.78
C SER A 110 -10.87 13.57 -43.10
N VAL A 111 -9.66 13.32 -43.63
CA VAL A 111 -9.24 13.79 -44.96
C VAL A 111 -9.50 12.77 -46.07
N GLY A 112 -10.18 11.66 -45.79
CA GLY A 112 -10.64 10.67 -46.77
C GLY A 112 -9.61 9.62 -47.18
N ILE A 113 -8.55 9.40 -46.39
CA ILE A 113 -7.56 8.35 -46.67
C ILE A 113 -8.14 6.98 -46.26
N ALA A 114 -7.99 5.98 -47.13
CA ALA A 114 -8.49 4.63 -46.86
C ALA A 114 -7.68 3.89 -45.78
N ALA A 115 -8.33 3.00 -45.03
CA ALA A 115 -7.72 2.22 -43.95
C ALA A 115 -6.47 1.43 -44.41
N GLU A 116 -6.48 0.89 -45.62
CA GLU A 116 -5.34 0.17 -46.21
C GLU A 116 -4.10 1.05 -46.35
N GLN A 117 -4.29 2.29 -46.82
CA GLN A 117 -3.21 3.25 -46.98
C GLN A 117 -2.71 3.76 -45.62
N ILE A 118 -3.62 3.95 -44.65
CA ILE A 118 -3.27 4.33 -43.28
C ILE A 118 -2.39 3.24 -42.64
N ALA A 119 -2.79 1.97 -42.75
CA ALA A 119 -2.02 0.85 -42.21
C ALA A 119 -0.62 0.77 -42.85
N GLU A 120 -0.54 0.92 -44.17
CA GLU A 120 0.73 0.94 -44.90
C GLU A 120 1.63 2.10 -44.46
N PHE A 121 1.11 3.34 -44.40
CA PHE A 121 1.89 4.52 -44.02
C PHE A 121 2.34 4.51 -42.56
N MET A 122 1.51 3.96 -41.68
CA MET A 122 1.84 3.87 -40.25
C MET A 122 2.67 2.62 -39.92
N GLY A 123 2.76 1.65 -40.83
CA GLY A 123 3.39 0.36 -40.57
C GLY A 123 2.63 -0.47 -39.53
N GLU A 124 1.32 -0.26 -39.43
CA GLU A 124 0.43 -0.96 -38.49
C GLU A 124 -0.30 -2.12 -39.16
N ASP A 125 -0.76 -3.06 -38.34
CA ASP A 125 -1.58 -4.16 -38.85
C ASP A 125 -2.93 -3.66 -39.37
N ILE A 126 -3.34 -4.11 -40.56
CA ILE A 126 -4.61 -3.67 -41.18
C ILE A 126 -5.84 -4.07 -40.36
N SER A 127 -5.80 -5.19 -39.62
CA SER A 127 -6.90 -5.59 -38.75
C SER A 127 -7.05 -4.65 -37.55
N PHE A 128 -5.92 -4.16 -37.01
CA PHE A 128 -5.92 -3.14 -35.97
C PHE A 128 -6.51 -1.82 -36.49
N VAL A 129 -6.03 -1.32 -37.64
CA VAL A 129 -6.52 -0.06 -38.20
C VAL A 129 -8.02 -0.15 -38.52
N ARG A 130 -8.50 -1.26 -39.07
CA ARG A 130 -9.94 -1.47 -39.31
C ARG A 130 -10.75 -1.45 -38.01
N LYS A 131 -10.30 -2.14 -36.96
CA LYS A 131 -10.96 -2.10 -35.64
C LYS A 131 -11.06 -0.66 -35.13
N VAL A 132 -10.00 0.14 -35.28
CA VAL A 132 -10.03 1.57 -34.90
C VAL A 132 -11.03 2.35 -35.76
N CYS A 133 -11.04 2.16 -37.08
CA CYS A 133 -12.01 2.80 -37.98
C CYS A 133 -13.45 2.47 -37.60
N ASP A 134 -13.74 1.21 -37.26
CA ASP A 134 -15.06 0.74 -36.86
C ASP A 134 -15.54 1.44 -35.57
N GLU A 135 -14.65 1.62 -34.59
CA GLU A 135 -14.94 2.34 -33.34
C GLU A 135 -15.13 3.85 -33.54
N ILE A 136 -14.45 4.45 -34.53
CA ILE A 136 -14.61 5.86 -34.89
C ILE A 136 -15.94 6.11 -35.61
N GLY A 137 -16.38 5.16 -36.45
CA GLY A 137 -17.59 5.26 -37.24
C GLY A 137 -17.57 6.37 -38.30
N ASP A 138 -18.74 6.85 -38.68
CA ASP A 138 -18.92 7.74 -39.84
C ASP A 138 -18.53 9.21 -39.59
N ASN A 139 -18.11 9.57 -38.37
CA ASN A 139 -17.83 10.97 -38.01
C ASN A 139 -16.44 11.17 -37.38
N PRO A 140 -15.36 10.92 -38.15
CA PRO A 140 -13.98 11.03 -37.66
C PRO A 140 -13.59 12.43 -37.20
N GLU A 141 -14.26 13.50 -37.66
CA GLU A 141 -14.00 14.88 -37.24
C GLU A 141 -14.39 15.17 -35.77
N LYS A 142 -15.30 14.36 -35.21
CA LYS A 142 -15.75 14.48 -33.81
C LYS A 142 -15.31 13.28 -32.96
N CYS A 143 -14.33 12.53 -33.42
CA CYS A 143 -13.75 11.37 -32.74
C CYS A 143 -13.27 11.74 -31.32
N ASP A 144 -13.82 11.06 -30.31
CA ASP A 144 -13.28 11.06 -28.95
C ASP A 144 -12.24 9.95 -28.84
N VAL A 145 -10.97 10.36 -28.88
CA VAL A 145 -9.81 9.45 -28.82
C VAL A 145 -9.80 8.65 -27.52
N ASP A 146 -10.23 9.24 -26.41
CA ASP A 146 -10.21 8.58 -25.11
C ASP A 146 -11.28 7.49 -25.04
N GLU A 147 -12.49 7.78 -25.54
CA GLU A 147 -13.57 6.80 -25.64
C GLU A 147 -13.19 5.61 -26.54
N VAL A 148 -12.60 5.89 -27.71
CA VAL A 148 -12.15 4.85 -28.64
C VAL A 148 -11.07 3.96 -28.02
N VAL A 149 -10.06 4.57 -27.39
CA VAL A 149 -9.00 3.80 -26.71
C VAL A 149 -9.55 2.96 -25.56
N GLU A 150 -10.50 3.48 -24.79
CA GLU A 150 -11.17 2.69 -23.74
C GLU A 150 -11.90 1.47 -24.29
N LYS A 151 -12.63 1.61 -25.40
CA LYS A 151 -13.32 0.48 -26.05
C LYS A 151 -12.32 -0.56 -26.57
N LEU A 152 -11.22 -0.12 -27.17
CA LEU A 152 -10.17 -1.00 -27.68
C LEU A 152 -9.44 -1.78 -26.57
N ILE A 153 -9.32 -1.21 -25.37
CA ILE A 153 -8.71 -1.88 -24.20
C ILE A 153 -9.70 -2.84 -23.52
N LYS A 154 -11.00 -2.52 -23.53
CA LYS A 154 -12.05 -3.30 -22.85
C LYS A 154 -12.62 -4.45 -23.70
N GLY A 155 -12.49 -4.40 -25.03
CA GLY A 155 -13.05 -5.39 -25.97
C GLY A 155 -12.01 -6.22 -26.71
#